data_AF-A0A8J8DSL3-F1
#
_entry.id   AF-A0A8J8DSL3-F1
#
_cell.length_a   1.000
_cell.length_b   1.000
_cell.length_c   1.000
_cell.angle_alpha   90.00
_cell.angle_beta   90.00
_cell.angle_gamma   90.00
#
_symmetry.space_group_name_H-M   'P 1'
#
loop_
_entity.id
_entity.type
_entity.pdbx_description
1 polymer ?
#
loop_
_entity_poly.entity_id
_entity_poly.type
_entity_poly.pdbx_seq_one_letter_code
_entity_poly.pdbx_strand_id
1 'polypeptide(L)'
;MGKLDEFFKSLGGEKKRSELEILEEIEAYLHEGGIDEAIARLPEIKKEHNLFLALRMIVRSIVETLDEAERRGTLTDNEIGEIKERVRSLIPAVNGLFTKRYRAILLSDLAVLFYRIDDELNGDLALKTAINLAGDDADIVRDIIMELVKRGLLAKAGYAIKMAKNQETIDVVLVNLAESFYLAGDEKRAALILNHISHPFQRAMALYYMASVEGERDREKALRLLEAAFEEAEKVESSDARFELMLKLYDLKHSLLGESFNVRDVLSWRGVPPE
;
A
#
# COMPACT_ATOMS: atom_id res chain seq x y z
N MET A 1 -28.77 47.08 31.20
CA MET A 1 -28.12 46.25 30.16
C MET A 1 -27.31 47.19 29.31
N GLY A 2 -26.01 47.23 29.55
CA GLY A 2 -25.13 48.33 29.12
C GLY A 2 -24.29 47.96 27.90
N LYS A 3 -23.76 48.97 27.21
CA LYS A 3 -22.84 48.84 26.05
C LYS A 3 -21.61 47.92 26.31
N LEU A 4 -21.29 47.64 27.58
CA LEU A 4 -20.28 46.67 27.98
C LEU A 4 -20.71 45.22 27.75
N ASP A 5 -22.00 44.88 27.93
CA ASP A 5 -22.52 43.53 27.65
C ASP A 5 -22.50 43.20 26.14
N GLU A 6 -22.69 44.21 25.29
CA GLU A 6 -22.51 44.08 23.83
C GLU A 6 -21.05 43.93 23.43
N PHE A 7 -20.12 44.57 24.15
CA PHE A 7 -18.68 44.44 23.94
C PHE A 7 -18.15 43.05 24.32
N PHE A 8 -18.67 42.45 25.39
CA PHE A 8 -18.34 41.06 25.75
C PHE A 8 -19.04 40.03 24.85
N LYS A 9 -20.24 40.33 24.33
CA LYS A 9 -20.89 39.50 23.30
C LYS A 9 -20.15 39.55 21.95
N SER A 10 -19.52 40.68 21.59
CA SER A 10 -18.71 40.78 20.37
C SER A 10 -17.29 40.19 20.51
N LEU A 11 -16.79 40.04 21.74
CA LEU A 11 -15.56 39.30 22.06
C LEU A 11 -15.76 37.79 22.17
N GLY A 12 -16.99 37.34 22.36
CA GLY A 12 -17.41 35.95 22.18
C GLY A 12 -17.52 35.61 20.70
N GLY A 13 -16.42 35.73 19.95
CA GLY A 13 -16.36 35.22 18.57
C GLY A 13 -16.85 33.77 18.55
N GLU A 14 -17.64 33.42 17.53
CA GLU A 14 -18.05 32.04 17.25
C GLU A 14 -16.88 31.12 17.59
N LYS A 15 -17.06 30.20 18.56
CA LYS A 15 -16.04 29.21 18.89
C LYS A 15 -15.67 28.55 17.57
N LYS A 16 -14.45 28.82 17.07
CA LYS A 16 -13.92 28.15 15.89
C LYS A 16 -13.98 26.66 16.21
N ARG A 17 -14.90 25.97 15.52
CA ARG A 17 -15.13 24.54 15.65
C ARG A 17 -13.80 23.81 15.55
N SER A 18 -13.58 22.85 16.44
CA SER A 18 -12.35 22.06 16.39
C SER A 18 -12.37 21.20 15.13
N GLU A 19 -11.24 21.02 14.45
CA GLU A 19 -11.16 20.05 13.34
C GLU A 19 -11.42 18.62 13.82
N LEU A 20 -11.20 18.33 15.10
CA LEU A 20 -11.57 17.04 15.68
C LEU A 20 -13.09 16.86 15.70
N GLU A 21 -13.86 17.89 16.09
CA GLU A 21 -15.33 17.86 16.08
C GLU A 21 -15.84 17.66 14.63
N ILE A 22 -15.18 18.27 13.65
CA ILE A 22 -15.50 18.08 12.23
C ILE A 22 -15.24 16.63 11.79
N LEU A 23 -14.13 16.03 12.22
CA LEU A 23 -13.82 14.62 11.92
C LEU A 23 -14.80 13.65 12.58
N GLU A 24 -15.20 13.89 13.83
CA GLU A 24 -16.21 13.11 14.54
C GLU A 24 -17.57 13.18 13.84
N GLU A 25 -17.94 14.35 13.31
CA GLU A 25 -19.15 14.50 12.51
C GLU A 25 -19.09 13.77 11.18
N ILE A 26 -17.95 13.85 10.48
CA ILE A 26 -17.73 13.05 9.26
C ILE A 26 -17.91 11.57 9.59
N GLU A 27 -17.32 11.08 10.68
CA GLU A 27 -17.50 9.69 11.11
C GLU A 27 -18.97 9.34 11.39
N ALA A 28 -19.69 10.22 12.09
CA ALA A 28 -21.11 10.04 12.40
C ALA A 28 -21.97 9.97 11.12
N TYR A 29 -21.78 10.91 10.18
CA TYR A 29 -22.49 10.87 8.90
C TYR A 29 -22.19 9.59 8.13
N LEU A 30 -20.93 9.17 8.05
CA LEU A 30 -20.54 7.94 7.36
C LEU A 30 -21.16 6.69 8.00
N HIS A 31 -21.31 6.66 9.33
CA HIS A 31 -21.98 5.56 10.03
C HIS A 31 -23.47 5.46 9.68
N GLU A 32 -24.12 6.59 9.41
CA GLU A 32 -25.53 6.66 8.98
C GLU A 32 -25.71 6.53 7.46
N GLY A 33 -24.63 6.34 6.70
CA GLY A 33 -24.64 6.27 5.23
C GLY A 33 -24.65 7.63 4.51
N GLY A 34 -24.52 8.73 5.25
CA GLY A 34 -24.48 10.10 4.76
C GLY A 34 -23.15 10.50 4.13
N ILE A 35 -22.81 9.89 2.99
CA ILE A 35 -21.54 10.19 2.29
C ILE A 35 -21.52 11.63 1.77
N ASP A 36 -22.64 12.15 1.28
CA ASP A 36 -22.71 13.49 0.70
C ASP A 36 -22.55 14.57 1.80
N GLU A 37 -23.15 14.34 2.97
CA GLU A 37 -23.01 15.16 4.15
C GLU A 37 -21.56 15.17 4.67
N ALA A 38 -20.90 14.01 4.67
CA ALA A 38 -19.48 13.91 5.02
C ALA A 38 -18.58 14.70 4.05
N ILE A 39 -18.82 14.60 2.74
CA ILE A 39 -18.08 15.34 1.71
C ILE A 39 -18.26 16.85 1.90
N ALA A 40 -19.47 17.31 2.23
CA ALA A 40 -19.76 18.72 2.46
C ALA A 40 -18.95 19.35 3.60
N ARG A 41 -18.39 18.54 4.53
CA ARG A 41 -17.54 19.00 5.64
C ARG A 41 -16.07 19.16 5.27
N LEU A 42 -15.60 18.59 4.17
CA LEU A 42 -14.19 18.65 3.78
C LEU A 42 -13.61 20.08 3.69
N PRO A 43 -14.32 21.11 3.17
CA PRO A 43 -13.81 22.48 3.11
C PRO A 43 -13.57 23.12 4.48
N GLU A 44 -14.16 22.59 5.55
CA GLU A 44 -13.97 23.10 6.92
C GLU A 44 -12.62 22.66 7.52
N ILE A 45 -11.97 21.63 6.95
CA ILE A 45 -10.71 21.07 7.42
C ILE A 45 -9.53 21.81 6.79
N LYS A 46 -8.63 22.37 7.62
CA LYS A 46 -7.47 23.17 7.18
C LYS A 46 -6.17 22.42 7.32
N LYS A 47 -6.02 21.56 8.33
CA LYS A 47 -4.81 20.74 8.48
C LYS A 47 -4.81 19.61 7.47
N GLU A 48 -3.73 19.54 6.70
CA GLU A 48 -3.59 18.56 5.64
C GLU A 48 -3.72 17.11 6.10
N HIS A 49 -3.13 16.73 7.24
CA HIS A 49 -3.23 15.36 7.76
C HIS A 49 -4.66 14.99 8.17
N ASN A 50 -5.45 15.96 8.67
CA ASN A 50 -6.85 15.75 8.99
C ASN A 50 -7.68 15.63 7.70
N LEU A 51 -7.37 16.43 6.68
CA LEU A 51 -8.03 16.32 5.38
C LEU A 51 -7.74 14.96 4.73
N PHE A 52 -6.49 14.50 4.78
CA PHE A 52 -6.10 13.17 4.33
C PHE A 52 -6.88 12.07 5.07
N LEU A 53 -6.99 12.16 6.40
CA LEU A 53 -7.75 11.20 7.20
C LEU A 53 -9.24 11.19 6.82
N ALA A 54 -9.87 12.36 6.73
CA ALA A 54 -11.28 12.49 6.33
C ALA A 54 -11.53 11.87 4.95
N LEU A 55 -10.66 12.17 3.97
CA LEU A 55 -10.75 11.60 2.62
C LEU A 55 -10.62 10.08 2.65
N ARG A 56 -9.70 9.52 3.45
CA ARG A 56 -9.56 8.07 3.62
C ARG A 56 -10.81 7.42 4.24
N MET A 57 -11.45 8.08 5.21
CA MET A 57 -12.71 7.60 5.81
C MET A 57 -13.84 7.56 4.78
N ILE A 58 -13.99 8.63 3.99
CA ILE A 58 -15.03 8.73 2.96
C ILE A 58 -14.79 7.68 1.86
N VAL A 59 -13.56 7.58 1.34
CA VAL A 59 -13.18 6.57 0.35
C VAL A 59 -13.49 5.16 0.84
N ARG A 60 -13.17 4.84 2.11
CA ARG A 60 -13.49 3.54 2.71
C ARG A 60 -14.99 3.28 2.74
N SER A 61 -15.80 4.26 3.15
CA SER A 61 -17.26 4.11 3.18
C SER A 61 -17.86 3.92 1.78
N ILE A 62 -17.32 4.60 0.75
CA ILE A 62 -17.73 4.36 -0.65
C ILE A 62 -17.40 2.92 -1.08
N VAL A 63 -16.20 2.42 -0.73
CA VAL A 63 -15.80 1.03 -1.01
C VAL A 63 -16.74 0.04 -0.34
N GLU A 64 -17.08 0.25 0.94
CA GLU A 64 -18.00 -0.60 1.70
C GLU A 64 -19.40 -0.61 1.06
N THR A 65 -19.89 0.56 0.65
CA THR A 65 -21.18 0.69 -0.05
C THR A 65 -21.20 -0.10 -1.36
N LEU A 66 -20.12 -0.02 -2.15
CA LEU A 66 -19.98 -0.79 -3.39
C LEU A 66 -19.91 -2.30 -3.11
N ASP A 67 -19.13 -2.73 -2.11
CA ASP A 67 -19.03 -4.14 -1.71
C ASP A 67 -20.40 -4.72 -1.30
N GLU A 68 -21.21 -3.94 -0.58
CA GLU A 68 -22.56 -4.34 -0.19
C GLU A 68 -23.53 -4.39 -1.37
N ALA A 69 -23.43 -3.45 -2.31
CA ALA A 69 -24.26 -3.42 -3.50
C ALA A 69 -23.94 -4.58 -4.46
N GLU A 70 -22.66 -4.90 -4.64
CA GLU A 70 -22.20 -6.07 -5.40
C GLU A 70 -22.69 -7.38 -4.78
N ARG A 71 -22.61 -7.53 -3.45
CA ARG A 71 -23.12 -8.73 -2.74
C ARG A 71 -24.62 -8.92 -2.89
N ARG A 72 -25.38 -7.82 -2.95
CA ARG A 72 -26.82 -7.87 -3.19
C ARG A 72 -27.16 -8.16 -4.66
N GLY A 73 -26.22 -7.95 -5.58
CA GLY A 73 -26.41 -8.14 -7.02
C GLY A 73 -27.31 -7.07 -7.66
N THR A 74 -27.42 -5.89 -7.03
CA THR A 74 -28.45 -4.88 -7.33
C THR A 74 -27.89 -3.50 -7.67
N LEU A 75 -26.66 -3.38 -8.17
CA LEU A 75 -26.17 -2.08 -8.64
C LEU A 75 -27.02 -1.60 -9.82
N THR A 76 -27.91 -0.65 -9.54
CA THR A 76 -28.68 0.04 -10.57
C THR A 76 -27.82 1.10 -11.25
N ASP A 77 -28.12 1.43 -12.51
CA ASP A 77 -27.42 2.49 -13.25
C ASP A 77 -27.46 3.85 -12.50
N ASN A 78 -28.53 4.10 -11.75
CA ASN A 78 -28.66 5.31 -10.93
C ASN A 78 -27.67 5.31 -9.76
N GLU A 79 -27.54 4.21 -9.02
CA GLU A 79 -26.58 4.10 -7.91
C GLU A 79 -25.13 4.22 -8.41
N ILE A 80 -24.81 3.62 -9.56
CA ILE A 80 -23.51 3.81 -10.21
C ILE A 80 -23.28 5.29 -10.56
N GLY A 81 -24.31 5.98 -11.08
CA GLY A 81 -24.26 7.41 -11.37
C GLY A 81 -24.00 8.27 -10.12
N GLU A 82 -24.68 7.99 -9.01
CA GLU A 82 -24.48 8.70 -7.75
C GLU A 82 -23.07 8.49 -7.18
N ILE A 83 -22.59 7.24 -7.17
CA ILE A 83 -21.23 6.92 -6.72
C ILE A 83 -20.20 7.61 -7.60
N LYS A 84 -20.42 7.65 -8.92
CA LYS A 84 -19.52 8.34 -9.85
C LYS A 84 -19.39 9.82 -9.53
N GLU A 85 -20.48 10.51 -9.23
CA GLU A 85 -20.46 11.91 -8.85
C GLU A 85 -19.79 12.11 -7.48
N ARG A 86 -20.03 11.21 -6.51
CA ARG A 86 -19.32 11.23 -5.21
C ARG A 86 -17.81 11.11 -5.40
N VAL A 87 -17.34 10.12 -6.16
CA VAL A 87 -15.91 9.90 -6.43
C VAL A 87 -15.30 11.12 -7.14
N ARG A 88 -16.01 11.72 -8.10
CA ARG A 88 -15.57 12.93 -8.80
C ARG A 88 -15.46 14.14 -7.88
N SER A 89 -16.40 14.29 -6.94
CA SER A 89 -16.41 15.40 -5.99
C SER A 89 -15.20 15.38 -5.02
N LEU A 90 -14.56 14.22 -4.84
CA LEU A 90 -13.34 14.09 -4.03
C LEU A 90 -12.08 14.59 -4.76
N ILE A 91 -12.06 14.61 -6.10
CA ILE A 91 -10.86 14.95 -6.88
C ILE A 91 -10.27 16.32 -6.49
N PRO A 92 -11.04 17.42 -6.35
CA PRO A 92 -10.48 18.72 -5.96
C PRO A 92 -9.82 18.68 -4.58
N ALA A 93 -10.45 18.02 -3.60
CA ALA A 93 -9.91 17.92 -2.24
C ALA A 93 -8.61 17.09 -2.22
N VAL A 94 -8.56 15.97 -2.95
CA VAL A 94 -7.34 15.15 -3.10
C VAL A 94 -6.23 15.93 -3.80
N ASN A 95 -6.54 16.67 -4.86
CA ASN A 95 -5.55 17.49 -5.56
C ASN A 95 -5.07 18.70 -4.74
N GLY A 96 -5.85 19.13 -3.75
CA GLY A 96 -5.49 20.17 -2.78
C GLY A 96 -4.43 19.73 -1.76
N LEU A 97 -4.11 18.43 -1.68
CA LEU A 97 -3.03 17.93 -0.82
C LEU A 97 -1.66 18.27 -1.43
N PHE A 98 -0.79 18.86 -0.62
CA PHE A 98 0.58 19.25 -0.94
C PHE A 98 1.58 18.10 -0.76
N THR A 99 1.34 17.24 0.22
CA THR A 99 2.17 16.07 0.55
C THR A 99 1.98 15.02 -0.54
N LYS A 100 3.03 14.83 -1.35
CA LYS A 100 3.03 13.89 -2.50
C LYS A 100 2.58 12.48 -2.12
N ARG A 101 3.05 11.98 -0.97
CA ARG A 101 2.68 10.64 -0.47
C ARG A 101 1.18 10.50 -0.24
N TYR A 102 0.57 11.44 0.48
CA TYR A 102 -0.87 11.44 0.75
C TYR A 102 -1.68 11.49 -0.53
N ARG A 103 -1.27 12.37 -1.45
CA ARG A 103 -1.93 12.52 -2.74
C ARG A 103 -1.77 11.28 -3.63
N ALA A 104 -0.60 10.65 -3.65
CA ALA A 104 -0.36 9.41 -4.40
C ALA A 104 -1.25 8.26 -3.92
N ILE A 105 -1.32 8.06 -2.59
CA ILE A 105 -2.15 7.01 -1.98
C ILE A 105 -3.63 7.25 -2.31
N LEU A 106 -4.14 8.47 -2.08
CA LEU A 106 -5.55 8.77 -2.35
C LEU A 106 -5.91 8.69 -3.83
N LEU A 107 -5.02 9.12 -4.73
CA LEU A 107 -5.25 8.96 -6.18
C LEU A 107 -5.26 7.50 -6.60
N SER A 108 -4.47 6.64 -5.95
CA SER A 108 -4.55 5.19 -6.15
C SER A 108 -5.89 4.62 -5.69
N ASP A 109 -6.38 5.05 -4.52
CA ASP A 109 -7.70 4.62 -4.05
C ASP A 109 -8.82 5.08 -5.00
N LEU A 110 -8.76 6.34 -5.45
CA LEU A 110 -9.71 6.87 -6.43
C LEU A 110 -9.62 6.10 -7.76
N ALA A 111 -8.44 5.70 -8.20
CA ALA A 111 -8.29 4.88 -9.41
C ALA A 111 -9.03 3.54 -9.26
N VAL A 112 -8.88 2.86 -8.12
CA VAL A 112 -9.62 1.63 -7.81
C VAL A 112 -11.13 1.88 -7.86
N LEU A 113 -11.62 2.97 -7.24
CA LEU A 113 -13.03 3.32 -7.27
C LEU A 113 -13.53 3.57 -8.71
N PHE A 114 -12.76 4.29 -9.53
CA PHE A 114 -13.11 4.53 -10.93
C PHE A 114 -13.19 3.24 -11.75
N TYR A 115 -12.26 2.31 -11.56
CA TYR A 115 -12.31 1.01 -12.25
C TYR A 115 -13.54 0.18 -11.85
N ARG A 116 -13.97 0.26 -10.59
CA ARG A 116 -15.16 -0.45 -10.12
C ARG A 116 -16.47 0.08 -10.71
N ILE A 117 -16.50 1.36 -11.09
CA ILE A 117 -17.67 2.01 -11.71
C ILE A 117 -17.53 2.18 -13.22
N ASP A 118 -16.64 1.39 -13.85
CA ASP A 118 -16.39 1.36 -15.29
C ASP A 118 -16.00 2.74 -15.88
N ASP A 119 -15.33 3.59 -15.10
CA ASP A 119 -14.75 4.86 -15.57
C ASP A 119 -13.24 4.71 -15.81
N GLU A 120 -12.91 3.88 -16.81
CA GLU A 120 -11.53 3.50 -17.15
C GLU A 120 -10.61 4.70 -17.42
N LEU A 121 -11.12 5.73 -18.09
CA LEU A 121 -10.34 6.93 -18.43
C LEU A 121 -9.87 7.68 -17.17
N ASN A 122 -10.79 7.92 -16.23
CA ASN A 122 -10.45 8.60 -14.97
C ASN A 122 -9.60 7.70 -14.06
N GLY A 123 -9.84 6.39 -14.07
CA GLY A 123 -9.02 5.42 -13.37
C GLY A 123 -7.56 5.45 -13.83
N ASP A 124 -7.32 5.36 -15.15
CA ASP A 124 -5.97 5.37 -15.73
C ASP A 124 -5.25 6.71 -15.49
N LEU A 125 -5.97 7.83 -15.56
CA LEU A 125 -5.41 9.14 -15.25
C LEU A 125 -5.00 9.27 -13.78
N ALA A 126 -5.86 8.81 -12.86
CA ALA A 126 -5.59 8.83 -11.43
C ALA A 126 -4.41 7.92 -11.08
N LEU A 127 -4.38 6.69 -11.59
CA LEU A 127 -3.29 5.74 -11.37
C LEU A 127 -1.95 6.25 -11.90
N LYS A 128 -1.92 6.74 -13.14
CA LYS A 128 -0.71 7.32 -13.73
C LYS A 128 -0.21 8.52 -12.90
N THR A 129 -1.11 9.36 -12.42
CA THR A 129 -0.76 10.49 -11.57
C THR A 129 -0.21 10.02 -10.22
N ALA A 130 -0.81 9.00 -9.61
CA ALA A 130 -0.35 8.40 -8.36
C ALA A 130 1.09 7.87 -8.49
N ILE A 131 1.38 7.08 -9.52
CA ILE A 131 2.72 6.53 -9.78
C ILE A 131 3.73 7.65 -10.04
N ASN A 132 3.37 8.67 -10.82
CA ASN A 132 4.26 9.82 -11.06
C ASN A 132 4.57 10.61 -9.78
N LEU A 133 3.61 10.73 -8.86
CA LEU A 133 3.81 11.40 -7.58
C LEU A 133 4.65 10.57 -6.60
N ALA A 134 4.50 9.25 -6.63
CA ALA A 134 5.34 8.32 -5.87
C ALA A 134 6.80 8.41 -6.31
N GLY A 135 7.06 8.58 -7.61
CA GLY A 135 8.41 8.73 -8.14
C GLY A 135 9.23 7.47 -7.91
N ASP A 136 10.37 7.61 -7.22
CA ASP A 136 11.29 6.51 -6.89
C ASP A 136 11.08 5.95 -5.48
N ASP A 137 10.05 6.41 -4.76
CA ASP A 137 9.69 5.85 -3.44
C ASP A 137 9.09 4.45 -3.61
N ALA A 138 9.92 3.44 -3.40
CA ALA A 138 9.55 2.05 -3.62
C ALA A 138 8.42 1.57 -2.73
N ASP A 139 8.30 2.10 -1.50
CA ASP A 139 7.23 1.74 -0.58
C ASP A 139 5.89 2.23 -1.09
N ILE A 140 5.82 3.49 -1.56
CA ILE A 140 4.56 4.04 -2.10
C ILE A 140 4.17 3.29 -3.38
N VAL A 141 5.11 3.05 -4.29
CA VAL A 141 4.83 2.32 -5.54
C VAL A 141 4.37 0.89 -5.24
N ARG A 142 5.02 0.20 -4.29
CA ARG A 142 4.58 -1.11 -3.80
C ARG A 142 3.16 -1.06 -3.26
N ASP A 143 2.84 -0.13 -2.37
CA ASP A 143 1.52 -0.05 -1.73
C ASP A 143 0.41 0.16 -2.79
N ILE A 144 0.65 1.01 -3.79
CA ILE A 144 -0.27 1.23 -4.92
C ILE A 144 -0.50 -0.06 -5.71
N ILE A 145 0.59 -0.75 -6.10
CA ILE A 145 0.51 -1.95 -6.94
C ILE A 145 -0.13 -3.11 -6.18
N MET A 146 0.23 -3.30 -4.92
CA MET A 146 -0.32 -4.36 -4.08
C MET A 146 -1.82 -4.15 -3.80
N GLU A 147 -2.28 -2.91 -3.67
CA GLU A 147 -3.72 -2.64 -3.54
C GLU A 147 -4.47 -3.05 -4.83
N LEU A 148 -3.93 -2.74 -6.01
CA LEU A 148 -4.51 -3.20 -7.28
C LEU A 148 -4.58 -4.74 -7.36
N VAL A 149 -3.52 -5.41 -6.94
CA VAL A 149 -3.44 -6.89 -6.92
C VAL A 149 -4.47 -7.48 -5.96
N LYS A 150 -4.56 -6.94 -4.74
CA LYS A 150 -5.52 -7.37 -3.72
C LYS A 150 -6.97 -7.23 -4.20
N ARG A 151 -7.25 -6.22 -5.02
CA ARG A 151 -8.56 -5.98 -5.65
C ARG A 151 -8.80 -6.79 -6.93
N GLY A 152 -7.85 -7.65 -7.33
CA GLY A 152 -7.96 -8.47 -8.54
C GLY A 152 -7.71 -7.70 -9.84
N LEU A 153 -7.27 -6.44 -9.78
CA LEU A 153 -7.03 -5.56 -10.93
C LEU A 153 -5.64 -5.83 -11.55
N LEU A 154 -5.37 -7.09 -11.89
CA LEU A 154 -4.03 -7.55 -12.31
C LEU A 154 -3.50 -6.84 -13.57
N ALA A 155 -4.38 -6.55 -14.53
CA ALA A 155 -4.00 -5.82 -15.75
C ALA A 155 -3.54 -4.39 -15.42
N LYS A 156 -4.24 -3.72 -14.49
CA LYS A 156 -3.90 -2.37 -14.02
C LYS A 156 -2.65 -2.37 -13.16
N ALA A 157 -2.46 -3.39 -12.32
CA ALA A 157 -1.22 -3.61 -11.60
C ALA A 157 -0.03 -3.77 -12.56
N GLY A 158 -0.17 -4.58 -13.60
CA GLY A 158 0.85 -4.74 -14.64
C GLY A 158 1.14 -3.44 -15.41
N TYR A 159 0.11 -2.63 -15.67
CA TYR A 159 0.28 -1.29 -16.24
C TYR A 159 1.06 -0.35 -15.30
N ALA A 160 0.74 -0.36 -14.00
CA ALA A 160 1.43 0.42 -12.98
C ALA A 160 2.92 0.04 -12.86
N ILE A 161 3.24 -1.26 -12.86
CA ILE A 161 4.63 -1.75 -12.86
C ILE A 161 5.41 -1.19 -14.06
N LYS A 162 4.81 -1.19 -15.27
CA LYS A 162 5.44 -0.62 -16.47
C LYS A 162 5.68 0.88 -16.40
N MET A 163 4.95 1.60 -15.55
CA MET A 163 5.12 3.04 -15.35
C MET A 163 6.17 3.37 -14.28
N ALA A 164 6.51 2.44 -13.40
CA ALA A 164 7.61 2.62 -12.46
C ALA A 164 8.94 2.77 -13.21
N LYS A 165 9.75 3.75 -12.80
CA LYS A 165 10.97 4.14 -13.55
C LYS A 165 12.22 3.41 -13.08
N ASN A 166 12.30 3.12 -11.79
CA ASN A 166 13.48 2.53 -11.16
C ASN A 166 13.35 1.00 -11.10
N GLN A 167 14.35 0.30 -11.61
CA GLN A 167 14.42 -1.17 -11.56
C GLN A 167 14.46 -1.69 -10.12
N GLU A 168 15.12 -0.98 -9.20
CA GLU A 168 15.16 -1.38 -7.78
C GLU A 168 13.77 -1.34 -7.15
N THR A 169 13.00 -0.29 -7.44
CA THR A 169 11.59 -0.20 -7.04
C THR A 169 10.76 -1.33 -7.62
N ILE A 170 10.95 -1.64 -8.90
CA ILE A 170 10.26 -2.76 -9.56
C ILE A 170 10.62 -4.08 -8.88
N ASP A 171 11.90 -4.33 -8.59
CA ASP A 171 12.34 -5.56 -7.93
C ASP A 171 11.73 -5.69 -6.52
N VAL A 172 11.63 -4.61 -5.74
CA VAL A 172 10.91 -4.62 -4.44
C VAL A 172 9.44 -5.00 -4.61
N VAL A 173 8.77 -4.47 -5.63
CA VAL A 173 7.38 -4.84 -5.93
C VAL A 173 7.27 -6.32 -6.32
N LEU A 174 8.18 -6.80 -7.18
CA LEU A 174 8.21 -8.18 -7.63
C LEU A 174 8.45 -9.16 -6.48
N VAL A 175 9.28 -8.83 -5.49
CA VAL A 175 9.46 -9.64 -4.27
C VAL A 175 8.12 -9.88 -3.56
N ASN A 176 7.37 -8.80 -3.30
CA ASN A 176 6.08 -8.87 -2.60
C ASN A 176 5.01 -9.60 -3.44
N LEU A 177 5.04 -9.42 -4.76
CA LEU A 177 4.17 -10.16 -5.67
C LEU A 177 4.48 -11.66 -5.66
N ALA A 178 5.76 -12.03 -5.71
CA ALA A 178 6.19 -13.42 -5.71
C ALA A 178 5.74 -14.12 -4.41
N GLU A 179 5.95 -13.48 -3.26
CA GLU A 179 5.45 -13.95 -1.96
C GLU A 179 3.93 -14.12 -1.96
N SER A 180 3.19 -13.10 -2.45
CA SER A 180 1.72 -13.13 -2.45
C SER A 180 1.16 -14.27 -3.31
N PHE A 181 1.72 -14.50 -4.51
CA PHE A 181 1.33 -15.65 -5.35
C PHE A 181 1.71 -16.98 -4.72
N TYR A 182 2.85 -17.05 -4.04
CA TYR A 182 3.30 -18.24 -3.35
C TYR A 182 2.38 -18.61 -2.18
N LEU A 183 2.01 -17.61 -1.36
CA LEU A 183 1.04 -17.76 -0.27
C LEU A 183 -0.32 -18.27 -0.77
N ALA A 184 -0.76 -17.78 -1.93
CA ALA A 184 -1.98 -18.22 -2.60
C ALA A 184 -1.87 -19.63 -3.24
N GLY A 185 -0.69 -20.27 -3.20
CA GLY A 185 -0.45 -21.60 -3.77
C GLY A 185 -0.13 -21.61 -5.27
N ASP A 186 0.02 -20.44 -5.91
CA ASP A 186 0.40 -20.33 -7.32
C ASP A 186 1.94 -20.30 -7.47
N GLU A 187 2.56 -21.43 -7.15
CA GLU A 187 4.02 -21.59 -7.18
C GLU A 187 4.62 -21.32 -8.56
N LYS A 188 3.88 -21.64 -9.64
CA LYS A 188 4.34 -21.42 -11.01
C LYS A 188 4.51 -19.94 -11.31
N ARG A 189 3.52 -19.11 -10.95
CA ARG A 189 3.65 -17.66 -11.14
C ARG A 189 4.68 -17.06 -10.22
N ALA A 190 4.74 -17.50 -8.96
CA ALA A 190 5.77 -17.05 -8.03
C ALA A 190 7.19 -17.29 -8.57
N ALA A 191 7.46 -18.47 -9.13
CA ALA A 191 8.74 -18.79 -9.76
C ALA A 191 9.03 -17.95 -11.03
N LEU A 192 8.01 -17.69 -11.84
CA LEU A 192 8.16 -16.80 -13.00
C LEU A 192 8.54 -15.37 -12.58
N ILE A 193 7.88 -14.84 -11.54
CA ILE A 193 8.17 -13.51 -10.99
C ILE A 193 9.57 -13.47 -10.41
N LEU A 194 9.98 -14.49 -9.64
CA LEU A 194 11.32 -14.61 -9.08
C LEU A 194 12.40 -14.48 -10.17
N ASN A 195 12.20 -15.10 -11.34
CA ASN A 195 13.13 -15.03 -12.47
C ASN A 195 13.22 -13.64 -13.12
N HIS A 196 12.24 -12.77 -12.90
CA HIS A 196 12.23 -11.40 -13.41
C HIS A 196 12.88 -10.40 -12.43
N ILE A 197 13.17 -10.81 -11.20
CA ILE A 197 13.89 -9.98 -10.23
C ILE A 197 15.35 -9.90 -10.65
N SER A 198 15.79 -8.68 -10.95
CA SER A 198 17.12 -8.45 -11.51
C SER A 198 18.22 -8.40 -10.45
N HIS A 199 17.93 -7.78 -9.30
CA HIS A 199 18.90 -7.52 -8.26
C HIS A 199 19.08 -8.75 -7.34
N PRO A 200 20.32 -9.28 -7.14
CA PRO A 200 20.56 -10.49 -6.35
C PRO A 200 20.03 -10.39 -4.92
N PHE A 201 20.20 -9.23 -4.27
CA PHE A 201 19.65 -9.00 -2.93
C PHE A 201 18.12 -9.21 -2.88
N GLN A 202 17.38 -8.65 -3.83
CA GLN A 202 15.92 -8.78 -3.87
C GLN A 202 15.52 -10.21 -4.22
N ARG A 203 16.27 -10.87 -5.11
CA ARG A 203 16.02 -12.27 -5.47
C ARG A 203 16.21 -13.21 -4.27
N ALA A 204 17.27 -13.00 -3.48
CA ALA A 204 17.49 -13.71 -2.23
C ALA A 204 16.37 -13.44 -1.21
N MET A 205 15.90 -12.20 -1.09
CA MET A 205 14.78 -11.85 -0.21
C MET A 205 13.47 -12.53 -0.63
N ALA A 206 13.16 -12.60 -1.94
CA ALA A 206 12.00 -13.34 -2.42
C ALA A 206 12.06 -14.83 -2.07
N LEU A 207 13.23 -15.46 -2.25
CA LEU A 207 13.47 -16.86 -1.87
C LEU A 207 13.34 -17.06 -0.35
N TYR A 208 13.86 -16.13 0.44
CA TYR A 208 13.71 -16.11 1.89
C TYR A 208 12.24 -16.11 2.31
N TYR A 209 11.41 -15.24 1.74
CA TYR A 209 9.98 -15.20 2.06
C TYR A 209 9.26 -16.49 1.67
N MET A 210 9.53 -17.04 0.48
CA MET A 210 8.98 -18.34 0.08
C MET A 210 9.42 -19.47 1.01
N ALA A 211 10.68 -19.50 1.42
CA ALA A 211 11.21 -20.49 2.37
C ALA A 211 10.54 -20.36 3.74
N SER A 212 10.28 -19.12 4.20
CA SER A 212 9.56 -18.86 5.45
C SER A 212 8.14 -19.44 5.40
N VAL A 213 7.43 -19.24 4.28
CA VAL A 213 6.09 -19.81 4.06
C VAL A 213 6.10 -21.34 4.04
N GLU A 214 7.10 -21.96 3.42
CA GLU A 214 7.24 -23.43 3.41
C GLU A 214 7.70 -24.01 4.74
N GLY A 215 8.30 -23.22 5.63
CA GLY A 215 8.80 -23.70 6.91
C GLY A 215 7.76 -24.40 7.77
N GLU A 216 6.50 -23.98 7.66
CA GLU A 216 5.37 -24.58 8.37
C GLU A 216 4.75 -25.78 7.62
N ARG A 217 5.07 -25.97 6.34
CA ARG A 217 4.41 -26.93 5.43
C ARG A 217 5.32 -28.11 5.06
N ASP A 218 6.50 -27.80 4.55
CA ASP A 218 7.51 -28.76 4.07
C ASP A 218 8.90 -28.18 4.36
N ARG A 219 9.49 -28.65 5.46
CA ARG A 219 10.82 -28.23 5.91
C ARG A 219 11.92 -28.54 4.89
N GLU A 220 11.82 -29.62 4.11
CA GLU A 220 12.84 -29.97 3.12
C GLU A 220 12.78 -29.02 1.91
N LYS A 221 11.57 -28.67 1.47
CA LYS A 221 11.36 -27.65 0.45
C LYS A 221 11.82 -26.26 0.93
N ALA A 222 11.52 -25.90 2.18
CA ALA A 222 11.98 -24.65 2.79
C ALA A 222 13.52 -24.54 2.78
N LEU A 223 14.22 -25.62 3.17
CA LEU A 223 15.69 -25.65 3.15
C LEU A 223 16.27 -25.51 1.74
N ARG A 224 15.68 -26.16 0.73
CA ARG A 224 16.11 -26.00 -0.68
C ARG A 224 15.96 -24.57 -1.19
N LEU A 225 14.85 -23.91 -0.85
CA LEU A 225 14.64 -22.49 -1.19
C LEU A 225 15.66 -21.60 -0.48
N LEU A 226 15.97 -21.92 0.78
CA LEU A 226 16.93 -21.18 1.57
C LEU A 226 18.37 -21.33 1.05
N GLU A 227 18.76 -22.52 0.60
CA GLU A 227 20.04 -22.75 -0.09
C GLU A 227 20.16 -21.89 -1.34
N ALA A 228 19.12 -21.85 -2.19
CA ALA A 228 19.10 -20.95 -3.33
C ALA A 228 19.19 -19.47 -2.92
N ALA A 229 18.60 -19.08 -1.78
CA ALA A 229 18.71 -17.72 -1.25
C ALA A 229 20.16 -17.38 -0.85
N PHE A 230 20.90 -18.32 -0.27
CA PHE A 230 22.32 -18.16 0.05
C PHE A 230 23.16 -17.95 -1.20
N GLU A 231 22.96 -18.76 -2.25
CA GLU A 231 23.68 -18.60 -3.52
C GLU A 231 23.46 -17.22 -4.15
N GLU A 232 22.27 -16.65 -3.98
CA GLU A 232 21.94 -15.30 -4.43
C GLU A 232 22.54 -14.20 -3.56
N ALA A 233 22.57 -14.41 -2.24
CA ALA A 233 23.19 -13.49 -1.30
C ALA A 233 24.70 -13.34 -1.55
N GLU A 234 25.39 -14.40 -1.96
CA GLU A 234 26.83 -14.35 -2.26
C GLU A 234 27.17 -13.42 -3.44
N LYS A 235 26.23 -13.26 -4.38
CA LYS A 235 26.37 -12.38 -5.56
C LYS A 235 26.17 -10.90 -5.24
N VAL A 236 25.79 -10.54 -4.00
CA VAL A 236 25.60 -9.15 -3.58
C VAL A 236 26.94 -8.46 -3.39
N GLU A 237 27.16 -7.37 -4.13
CA GLU A 237 28.43 -6.62 -4.13
C GLU A 237 28.69 -5.86 -2.82
N SER A 238 27.64 -5.23 -2.25
CA SER A 238 27.76 -4.50 -1.00
C SER A 238 28.00 -5.45 0.17
N SER A 239 29.17 -5.33 0.80
CA SER A 239 29.54 -6.19 1.94
C SER A 239 28.58 -6.04 3.12
N ASP A 240 28.09 -4.84 3.38
CA ASP A 240 27.19 -4.56 4.50
C ASP A 240 25.80 -5.14 4.23
N ALA A 241 25.24 -4.88 3.03
CA ALA A 241 23.94 -5.43 2.64
C ALA A 241 23.97 -6.96 2.57
N ARG A 242 25.07 -7.53 2.06
CA ARG A 242 25.28 -8.98 2.07
C ARG A 242 25.31 -9.54 3.49
N PHE A 243 26.01 -8.89 4.41
CA PHE A 243 26.07 -9.34 5.80
C PHE A 243 24.68 -9.32 6.47
N GLU A 244 23.92 -8.23 6.31
CA GLU A 244 22.55 -8.14 6.84
C GLU A 244 21.64 -9.21 6.26
N LEU A 245 21.72 -9.46 4.94
CA LEU A 245 20.98 -10.52 4.28
C LEU A 245 21.36 -11.90 4.84
N MET A 246 22.66 -12.18 4.96
CA MET A 246 23.16 -13.45 5.50
C MET A 246 22.66 -13.68 6.93
N LEU A 247 22.65 -12.65 7.79
CA LEU A 247 22.07 -12.75 9.14
C LEU A 247 20.61 -13.23 9.09
N LYS A 248 19.78 -12.65 8.22
CA LYS A 248 18.38 -13.07 8.06
C LYS A 248 18.25 -14.50 7.57
N LEU A 249 19.07 -14.90 6.58
CA LEU A 249 19.04 -16.26 6.05
C LEU A 249 19.44 -17.31 7.10
N TYR A 250 20.49 -17.04 7.89
CA TYR A 250 20.92 -17.92 8.96
C TYR A 250 19.88 -17.99 10.09
N ASP A 251 19.26 -16.88 10.47
CA ASP A 251 18.18 -16.87 11.47
C ASP A 251 17.02 -17.79 11.06
N LEU A 252 16.56 -17.68 9.81
CA LEU A 252 15.55 -18.59 9.29
C LEU A 252 16.04 -20.04 9.23
N LYS A 253 17.31 -20.29 8.84
CA LYS A 253 17.88 -21.64 8.83
C LYS A 253 17.82 -22.29 10.21
N HIS A 254 18.25 -21.59 11.25
CA HIS A 254 18.22 -22.11 12.61
C HIS A 254 16.80 -22.32 13.12
N SER A 255 15.89 -21.39 12.83
CA SER A 255 14.46 -21.52 13.13
C SER A 255 13.87 -22.79 12.49
N LEU A 256 14.10 -23.00 11.20
CA LEU A 256 13.68 -24.22 10.48
C LEU A 256 14.31 -25.48 11.07
N LEU A 257 15.57 -25.39 11.55
CA LEU A 257 16.27 -26.52 12.11
C LEU A 257 15.86 -26.88 13.55
N GLY A 258 15.23 -25.94 14.26
CA GLY A 258 14.92 -26.05 15.70
C GLY A 258 16.13 -25.75 16.59
N GLU A 259 17.10 -25.00 16.07
CA GLU A 259 18.34 -24.64 16.75
C GLU A 259 18.32 -23.18 17.20
N SER A 260 19.09 -22.83 18.24
CA SER A 260 19.26 -21.43 18.65
C SER A 260 20.24 -20.72 17.74
N PHE A 261 19.85 -19.56 17.19
CA PHE A 261 20.70 -18.71 16.36
C PHE A 261 22.01 -18.33 17.07
N ASN A 262 23.16 -18.50 16.39
CA ASN A 262 24.46 -18.08 16.88
C ASN A 262 25.18 -17.21 15.85
N VAL A 263 25.48 -15.96 16.23
CA VAL A 263 26.21 -14.99 15.38
C VAL A 263 27.58 -15.53 14.92
N ARG A 264 28.19 -16.44 15.69
CA ARG A 264 29.46 -17.09 15.30
C ARG A 264 29.37 -17.87 14.01
N ASP A 265 28.22 -18.47 13.70
CA ASP A 265 28.05 -19.25 12.47
C ASP A 265 28.10 -18.33 11.23
N VAL A 266 27.53 -17.12 11.35
CA VAL A 266 27.61 -16.08 10.31
C VAL A 266 29.04 -15.53 10.18
N LEU A 267 29.75 -15.37 11.29
CA LEU A 267 31.14 -14.89 11.29
C LEU A 267 32.15 -15.94 10.81
N SER A 268 31.85 -17.23 10.98
CA SER A 268 32.71 -18.34 10.54
C SER A 268 32.82 -18.45 9.02
N TRP A 269 31.86 -17.88 8.28
CA TRP A 269 31.93 -17.70 6.82
C TRP A 269 33.02 -16.71 6.37
N ARG A 270 33.57 -15.87 7.26
CA ARG A 270 34.80 -15.08 6.98
C ARG A 270 36.09 -15.94 6.99
N GLY A 271 35.97 -17.26 6.88
CA GLY A 271 37.08 -18.19 6.86
C GLY A 271 37.92 -18.10 5.59
N VAL A 272 39.10 -17.47 5.74
CA VAL A 272 40.30 -17.43 4.88
C VAL A 272 40.42 -16.20 3.95
N PRO A 273 41.16 -15.15 4.37
CA PRO A 273 41.78 -14.22 3.41
C PRO A 273 42.73 -15.01 2.50
N PRO A 274 42.73 -14.78 1.18
CA PRO A 274 43.75 -15.38 0.31
C PRO A 274 45.13 -14.88 0.74
N GLU A 275 46.05 -15.81 1.00
CA GLU A 275 47.49 -15.55 1.09
C GLU A 275 48.07 -15.19 -0.29
#